data_AF-A0AAN0T8R3-F1
#
_entry.id   AF-A0AAN0T8R3-F1
#
_cell.length_a   1.000
_cell.length_b   1.000
_cell.length_c   1.000
_cell.angle_alpha   90.00
_cell.angle_beta   90.00
_cell.angle_gamma   90.00
#
_symmetry.space_group_name_H-M   'P 1'
#
loop_
_entity.id
_entity.type
_entity.pdbx_description
1 polymer ?
#
loop_
_entity_poly.entity_id
_entity_poly.type
_entity_poly.pdbx_seq_one_letter_code
_entity_poly.pdbx_strand_id
1 'polypeptide(L)'
;MSDRLDELSRLRESVTKNLSLIKNKKQIMVIDSGEQSLSRIASQLHAYISEQEIISRVKNDLLVEIEKRMKTGLLDPNWIIFISDLKDFCRRTNLTAEEMNKLLKNGPKTAIHFIIGSEYAYVGQSFEEVPRLVRDYVETGLISMRLSDQDVFKQSYISNEKYPKPYEGYFVRDYQYERIKIPQ
;
A
#
# COMPACT_ATOMS: atom_id res chain seq x y z
N MET A 1 -2.61 9.01 20.09
CA MET A 1 -2.84 8.49 18.72
C MET A 1 -1.57 7.74 18.33
N SER A 2 -1.66 6.45 17.94
CA SER A 2 -0.47 5.62 17.64
C SER A 2 0.20 6.02 16.32
N ASP A 3 -0.61 6.51 15.38
CA ASP A 3 -0.13 7.00 14.10
C ASP A 3 0.76 8.23 14.27
N ARG A 4 2.01 8.10 13.79
CA ARG A 4 2.94 9.21 13.60
C ARG A 4 2.96 9.56 12.12
N LEU A 5 2.09 10.48 11.72
CA LEU A 5 1.85 10.84 10.31
C LEU A 5 3.14 11.27 9.57
N ASP A 6 4.05 11.95 10.25
CA ASP A 6 5.36 12.33 9.69
C ASP A 6 6.20 11.09 9.31
N GLU A 7 6.21 10.06 10.15
CA GLU A 7 6.99 8.85 9.87
C GLU A 7 6.32 7.99 8.81
N LEU A 8 4.97 7.95 8.78
CA LEU A 8 4.23 7.33 7.69
C LEU A 8 4.50 8.02 6.35
N SER A 9 4.58 9.35 6.34
CA SER A 9 4.91 10.14 5.15
C SER A 9 6.32 9.83 4.65
N ARG A 10 7.32 9.76 5.55
CA ARG A 10 8.67 9.31 5.19
C ARG A 10 8.70 7.90 4.64
N LEU A 11 7.89 7.00 5.20
CA LEU A 11 7.79 5.64 4.70
C LEU A 11 7.23 5.60 3.28
N ARG A 12 6.15 6.34 3.01
CA ARG A 12 5.57 6.47 1.66
C ARG A 12 6.60 7.01 0.67
N GLU A 13 7.30 8.09 1.01
CA GLU A 13 8.37 8.65 0.18
C GLU A 13 9.47 7.64 -0.11
N SER A 14 9.97 6.95 0.93
CA SER A 14 10.98 5.91 0.80
C SER A 14 10.52 4.78 -0.13
N VAL A 15 9.28 4.29 0.04
CA VAL A 15 8.71 3.28 -0.85
C VAL A 15 8.70 3.78 -2.29
N THR A 16 8.21 5.00 -2.55
CA THR A 16 8.20 5.60 -3.90
C THR A 16 9.61 5.73 -4.49
N LYS A 17 10.61 6.13 -3.70
CA LYS A 17 12.02 6.16 -4.13
C LYS A 17 12.51 4.77 -4.53
N ASN A 18 12.24 3.76 -3.71
CA ASN A 18 12.67 2.39 -4.00
C ASN A 18 11.96 1.81 -5.24
N LEU A 19 10.69 2.15 -5.47
CA LEU A 19 9.98 1.81 -6.70
C LEU A 19 10.71 2.38 -7.93
N SER A 20 11.26 3.59 -7.85
CA SER A 20 12.03 4.17 -8.97
C SER A 20 13.26 3.34 -9.38
N LEU A 21 13.84 2.57 -8.46
CA LEU A 21 15.01 1.71 -8.72
C LEU A 21 14.65 0.47 -9.55
N ILE A 22 13.39 0.05 -9.54
CA ILE A 22 12.91 -1.16 -10.25
C ILE A 22 12.06 -0.84 -11.48
N LYS A 23 11.92 0.44 -11.84
CA LYS A 23 11.10 0.88 -12.99
C LYS A 23 11.54 0.27 -14.34
N ASN A 24 12.81 -0.09 -14.48
CA ASN A 24 13.26 -0.75 -15.72
C ASN A 24 12.82 -2.23 -15.83
N LYS A 25 12.28 -2.82 -14.76
CA LYS A 25 11.86 -4.23 -14.70
C LYS A 25 10.35 -4.41 -14.52
N LYS A 26 9.65 -3.38 -14.08
CA LYS A 26 8.24 -3.41 -13.68
C LYS A 26 7.56 -2.14 -14.16
N GLN A 27 6.31 -2.24 -14.59
CA GLN A 27 5.46 -1.06 -14.78
C GLN A 27 4.98 -0.58 -13.42
N ILE A 28 5.07 0.72 -13.17
CA ILE A 28 4.84 1.28 -11.83
C ILE A 28 3.84 2.42 -11.92
N MET A 29 2.76 2.28 -11.17
CA MET A 29 1.74 3.30 -11.00
C MET A 29 1.69 3.72 -9.53
N VAL A 30 1.67 5.02 -9.27
CA VAL A 30 1.41 5.58 -7.95
C VAL A 30 0.10 6.33 -8.00
N ILE A 31 -0.83 5.93 -7.14
CA ILE A 31 -2.12 6.57 -6.91
C ILE A 31 -1.98 7.36 -5.61
N ASP A 32 -1.87 8.67 -5.74
CA ASP A 32 -1.57 9.61 -4.66
C ASP A 32 -2.77 10.50 -4.37
N SER A 33 -3.78 9.90 -3.75
CA SER A 33 -5.09 10.51 -3.56
C SER A 33 -5.16 11.53 -2.40
N GLY A 34 -4.25 11.41 -1.43
CA GLY A 34 -4.19 12.24 -0.23
C GLY A 34 -3.56 13.63 -0.47
N GLU A 35 -2.53 13.96 0.31
CA GLU A 35 -1.85 15.28 0.30
C GLU A 35 -0.95 15.53 -0.92
N GLN A 36 -0.86 14.57 -1.84
CA GLN A 36 -0.07 14.66 -3.07
C GLN A 36 1.44 14.88 -2.84
N SER A 37 1.93 14.46 -1.67
CA SER A 37 3.32 14.65 -1.24
C SER A 37 4.33 13.83 -2.05
N LEU A 38 3.87 12.86 -2.84
CA LEU A 38 4.73 12.00 -3.65
C LEU A 38 4.99 12.54 -5.06
N SER A 39 4.29 13.60 -5.48
CA SER A 39 4.34 14.18 -6.83
C SER A 39 5.77 14.28 -7.39
N ARG A 40 6.68 14.92 -6.65
CA ARG A 40 8.07 15.15 -7.10
C ARG A 40 8.80 13.87 -7.55
N ILE A 41 8.58 12.76 -6.85
CA ILE A 41 9.29 11.48 -7.12
C ILE A 41 8.44 10.62 -8.06
N ALA A 42 7.14 10.55 -7.81
CA ALA A 42 6.23 9.68 -8.53
C ALA A 42 5.98 10.12 -9.98
N SER A 43 6.07 11.42 -10.29
CA SER A 43 5.98 11.91 -11.67
C SER A 43 7.11 11.41 -12.58
N GLN A 44 8.17 10.81 -12.03
CA GLN A 44 9.27 10.19 -12.80
C GLN A 44 9.08 8.68 -13.04
N LEU A 45 7.96 8.12 -12.56
CA LEU A 45 7.55 6.73 -12.77
C LEU A 45 6.62 6.65 -13.99
N HIS A 46 6.15 5.44 -14.33
CA HIS A 46 5.36 5.23 -15.55
C HIS A 46 3.99 5.89 -15.47
N ALA A 47 3.37 5.91 -14.30
CA ALA A 47 2.09 6.57 -14.08
C ALA A 47 2.02 7.19 -12.67
N TYR A 48 1.59 8.45 -12.62
CA TYR A 48 1.27 9.18 -11.40
C TYR A 48 -0.16 9.70 -11.49
N ILE A 49 -1.00 9.32 -10.53
CA ILE A 49 -2.43 9.61 -10.54
C ILE A 49 -2.80 10.31 -9.23
N SER A 50 -3.22 11.56 -9.28
CA SER A 50 -3.64 12.33 -8.09
C SER A 50 -5.00 13.02 -8.23
N GLU A 51 -5.51 13.13 -9.45
CA GLU A 51 -6.77 13.83 -9.74
C GLU A 51 -8.00 12.94 -9.51
N GLN A 52 -9.03 13.51 -8.88
CA GLN A 52 -10.26 12.80 -8.49
C GLN A 52 -10.89 11.99 -9.63
N GLU A 53 -11.12 12.64 -10.77
CA GLU A 53 -11.79 12.02 -11.91
C GLU A 53 -10.97 10.86 -12.50
N ILE A 54 -9.64 11.01 -12.48
CA ILE A 54 -8.71 10.00 -12.97
C ILE A 54 -8.66 8.81 -12.01
N ILE A 55 -8.62 9.06 -10.69
CA ILE A 55 -8.57 8.00 -9.66
C ILE A 55 -9.74 7.02 -9.80
N SER A 56 -10.96 7.52 -9.98
CA SER A 56 -12.15 6.66 -10.16
C SER A 56 -12.10 5.85 -11.46
N ARG A 57 -11.60 6.44 -12.55
CA ARG A 57 -11.42 5.73 -13.83
C ARG A 57 -10.36 4.63 -13.71
N VAL A 58 -9.21 4.95 -13.09
CA VAL A 58 -8.10 4.01 -12.90
C VAL A 58 -8.53 2.79 -12.09
N LYS A 59 -9.37 2.94 -11.05
CA LYS A 59 -9.95 1.78 -10.35
C LYS A 59 -10.66 0.83 -11.33
N ASN A 60 -11.54 1.36 -12.17
CA ASN A 60 -12.31 0.56 -13.12
C ASN A 60 -11.38 -0.08 -14.17
N ASP A 61 -10.40 0.67 -14.67
CA ASP A 61 -9.44 0.18 -15.66
C ASP A 61 -8.60 -0.99 -15.09
N LEU A 62 -8.17 -0.89 -13.82
CA LEU A 62 -7.46 -1.97 -13.13
C LEU A 62 -8.32 -3.23 -13.00
N LEU A 63 -9.59 -3.09 -12.63
CA LEU A 63 -10.52 -4.22 -12.52
C LEU A 63 -10.73 -4.90 -13.88
N VAL A 64 -10.96 -4.11 -14.93
CA VAL A 64 -11.14 -4.61 -16.31
C VAL A 64 -9.88 -5.31 -16.81
N GLU A 65 -8.70 -4.74 -16.56
CA GLU A 65 -7.42 -5.33 -16.96
C GLU A 65 -7.15 -6.66 -16.24
N ILE A 66 -7.40 -6.74 -14.92
CA ILE A 66 -7.31 -8.00 -14.17
C ILE A 66 -8.25 -9.05 -14.76
N GLU A 67 -9.51 -8.71 -15.03
CA GLU A 67 -10.48 -9.66 -15.60
C GLU A 67 -10.06 -10.13 -17.00
N LYS A 68 -9.54 -9.22 -17.83
CA LYS A 68 -9.01 -9.56 -19.15
C LYS A 68 -7.82 -10.52 -19.05
N ARG A 69 -6.86 -10.25 -18.15
CA ARG A 69 -5.69 -11.13 -17.94
C ARG A 69 -6.08 -12.49 -17.39
N MET A 70 -7.05 -12.55 -16.47
CA MET A 70 -7.60 -13.82 -15.99
C MET A 70 -8.19 -14.67 -17.13
N LYS A 71 -8.87 -14.05 -18.10
CA LYS A 71 -9.49 -14.75 -19.24
C LYS A 71 -8.47 -15.17 -20.30
N THR A 72 -7.46 -14.34 -20.54
CA THR A 72 -6.50 -14.52 -21.64
C THR A 72 -5.22 -15.25 -21.23
N GLY A 73 -4.92 -15.33 -19.93
CA GLY A 73 -3.64 -15.84 -19.42
C GLY A 73 -2.46 -14.89 -19.65
N LEU A 74 -2.70 -13.66 -20.11
CA LEU A 74 -1.65 -12.66 -20.30
C LEU A 74 -1.13 -12.17 -18.95
N LEU A 75 0.18 -12.30 -18.72
CA LEU A 75 0.83 -11.85 -17.47
C LEU A 75 1.71 -10.62 -17.67
N ASP A 76 2.10 -10.29 -18.89
CA ASP A 76 2.93 -9.13 -19.17
C ASP A 76 2.12 -7.92 -19.66
N PRO A 77 2.53 -6.69 -19.27
CA PRO A 77 3.65 -6.40 -18.38
C PRO A 77 3.32 -6.63 -16.90
N ASN A 78 4.33 -6.94 -16.08
CA ASN A 78 4.18 -7.05 -14.62
C ASN A 78 4.09 -5.66 -13.96
N TRP A 79 3.02 -5.41 -13.21
CA TRP A 79 2.66 -4.11 -12.65
C TRP A 79 2.84 -4.09 -11.13
N ILE A 80 3.32 -2.95 -10.61
CA ILE A 80 3.27 -2.60 -9.20
C ILE A 80 2.45 -1.32 -9.06
N ILE A 81 1.33 -1.41 -8.35
CA ILE A 81 0.40 -0.31 -8.09
C ILE A 81 0.55 0.08 -6.62
N PHE A 82 0.96 1.31 -6.36
CA PHE A 82 1.04 1.86 -5.02
C PHE A 82 -0.13 2.80 -4.76
N ILE A 83 -1.04 2.42 -3.87
CA ILE A 83 -2.12 3.28 -3.35
C ILE A 83 -1.57 3.94 -2.08
N SER A 84 -1.26 5.24 -2.12
CA SER A 84 -0.56 5.91 -1.01
C SER A 84 -1.43 6.11 0.24
N ASP A 85 -2.74 6.24 0.04
CA ASP A 85 -3.74 6.41 1.09
C ASP A 85 -5.01 5.60 0.76
N LEU A 86 -5.15 4.45 1.41
CA LEU A 86 -6.31 3.59 1.24
C LEU A 86 -7.64 4.27 1.60
N LYS A 87 -7.67 5.05 2.69
CA LYS A 87 -8.91 5.65 3.19
C LYS A 87 -9.44 6.65 2.17
N ASP A 88 -8.54 7.49 1.69
CA ASP A 88 -8.90 8.49 0.71
C ASP A 88 -9.20 7.85 -0.66
N PHE A 89 -8.45 6.83 -1.08
CA PHE A 89 -8.76 6.07 -2.30
C PHE A 89 -10.18 5.49 -2.25
N CYS A 90 -10.55 4.81 -1.16
CA CYS A 90 -11.90 4.26 -0.94
C CYS A 90 -12.97 5.34 -1.08
N ARG A 91 -12.78 6.49 -0.42
CA ARG A 91 -13.69 7.64 -0.46
C ARG A 91 -13.87 8.18 -1.87
N ARG A 92 -12.78 8.26 -2.65
CA ARG A 92 -12.80 8.85 -3.99
C ARG A 92 -13.41 7.91 -5.02
N THR A 93 -13.22 6.61 -4.90
CA THR A 93 -13.65 5.63 -5.92
C THR A 93 -14.94 4.88 -5.58
N ASN A 94 -15.49 5.09 -4.38
CA ASN A 94 -16.53 4.24 -3.79
C ASN A 94 -16.16 2.76 -3.88
N LEU A 95 -14.93 2.43 -3.48
CA LEU A 95 -14.40 1.06 -3.59
C LEU A 95 -15.25 0.10 -2.76
N THR A 96 -15.79 -0.94 -3.39
CA THR A 96 -16.55 -1.97 -2.67
C THR A 96 -15.64 -3.08 -2.14
N ALA A 97 -16.15 -3.84 -1.17
CA ALA A 97 -15.45 -5.01 -0.65
C ALA A 97 -15.21 -6.08 -1.73
N GLU A 98 -16.17 -6.27 -2.65
CA GLU A 98 -16.02 -7.19 -3.78
C GLU A 98 -14.89 -6.74 -4.72
N GLU A 99 -14.86 -5.45 -5.08
CA GLU A 99 -13.81 -4.87 -5.91
C GLU A 99 -12.44 -5.00 -5.22
N MET A 100 -12.34 -4.66 -3.94
CA MET A 100 -11.09 -4.83 -3.17
C MET A 100 -10.62 -6.29 -3.17
N ASN A 101 -11.53 -7.23 -2.96
CA ASN A 101 -11.21 -8.67 -2.97
C ASN A 101 -10.71 -9.11 -4.36
N LYS A 102 -11.26 -8.58 -5.46
CA LYS A 102 -10.72 -8.80 -6.81
C LYS A 102 -9.30 -8.25 -6.95
N LEU A 103 -9.04 -7.02 -6.51
CA LEU A 103 -7.71 -6.41 -6.56
C LEU A 103 -6.68 -7.26 -5.79
N LEU A 104 -7.00 -7.68 -4.55
CA LEU A 104 -6.08 -8.42 -3.69
C LEU A 104 -5.86 -9.88 -4.12
N LYS A 105 -6.92 -10.59 -4.53
CA LYS A 105 -6.81 -12.03 -4.87
C LYS A 105 -6.45 -12.31 -6.31
N ASN A 106 -6.98 -11.52 -7.24
CA ASN A 106 -6.83 -11.78 -8.68
C ASN A 106 -5.72 -10.92 -9.30
N GLY A 107 -5.41 -9.75 -8.72
CA GLY A 107 -4.27 -8.94 -9.14
C GLY A 107 -2.97 -9.74 -9.19
N PRO A 108 -2.52 -10.36 -8.09
CA PRO A 108 -1.26 -11.10 -8.07
C PRO A 108 -1.23 -12.28 -9.05
N LYS A 109 -2.38 -12.95 -9.28
CA LYS A 109 -2.53 -14.04 -10.27
C LYS A 109 -2.37 -13.56 -11.72
N THR A 110 -2.51 -12.26 -11.95
CA THR A 110 -2.40 -11.59 -13.26
C THR A 110 -1.18 -10.68 -13.36
N ALA A 111 -0.21 -10.88 -12.46
CA ALA A 111 1.02 -10.10 -12.35
C ALA A 111 0.79 -8.59 -12.10
N ILE A 112 -0.32 -8.24 -11.45
CA ILE A 112 -0.62 -6.89 -10.96
C ILE A 112 -0.55 -6.92 -9.43
N HIS A 113 0.51 -6.37 -8.86
CA HIS A 113 0.79 -6.40 -7.43
C HIS A 113 0.48 -5.05 -6.78
N PHE A 114 -0.09 -5.08 -5.57
CA PHE A 114 -0.48 -3.88 -4.86
C PHE A 114 0.42 -3.63 -3.64
N ILE A 115 0.83 -2.37 -3.47
CA ILE A 115 1.32 -1.83 -2.21
C ILE A 115 0.25 -0.87 -1.71
N ILE A 116 -0.13 -0.99 -0.44
CA ILE A 116 -1.21 -0.19 0.15
C ILE A 116 -0.64 0.59 1.34
N GLY A 117 -0.64 1.91 1.24
CA GLY A 117 -0.34 2.82 2.33
C GLY A 117 -1.62 3.21 3.07
N SER A 118 -1.58 3.17 4.39
CA SER A 118 -2.71 3.63 5.21
C SER A 118 -2.25 3.95 6.64
N GLU A 119 -3.03 4.76 7.32
CA GLU A 119 -2.94 4.94 8.77
C GLU A 119 -3.47 3.71 9.49
N TYR A 120 -2.87 3.38 10.64
CA TYR A 120 -3.35 2.30 11.49
C TYR A 120 -4.77 2.58 12.02
N ALA A 121 -5.13 3.84 12.29
CA ALA A 121 -6.49 4.19 12.68
C ALA A 121 -7.53 3.73 11.65
N TYR A 122 -7.20 3.71 10.35
CA TYR A 122 -8.10 3.19 9.32
C TYR A 122 -7.97 1.68 9.16
N VAL A 123 -6.76 1.18 8.84
CA VAL A 123 -6.58 -0.25 8.56
C VAL A 123 -6.67 -1.11 9.79
N GLY A 124 -6.26 -0.68 10.97
CA GLY A 124 -6.31 -1.45 12.22
C GLY A 124 -7.67 -1.39 12.92
N GLN A 125 -8.26 -0.18 13.01
CA GLN A 125 -9.37 0.06 13.93
C GLN A 125 -10.75 0.20 13.25
N SER A 126 -10.80 0.38 11.92
CA SER A 126 -12.09 0.55 11.23
C SER A 126 -12.91 -0.75 11.19
N PHE A 127 -14.23 -0.58 11.30
CA PHE A 127 -15.26 -1.60 11.07
C PHE A 127 -15.83 -1.56 9.64
N GLU A 128 -15.22 -0.82 8.72
CA GLU A 128 -15.56 -0.91 7.30
C GLU A 128 -15.05 -2.23 6.70
N GLU A 129 -15.71 -2.72 5.65
CA GLU A 129 -15.36 -4.01 5.03
C GLU A 129 -14.02 -3.98 4.29
N VAL A 130 -13.72 -2.90 3.58
CA VAL A 130 -12.47 -2.78 2.80
C VAL A 130 -11.21 -2.84 3.69
N PRO A 131 -11.05 -2.02 4.75
CA PRO A 131 -9.89 -2.13 5.63
C PRO A 131 -9.82 -3.47 6.35
N ARG A 132 -10.96 -4.10 6.69
CA ARG A 132 -10.99 -5.49 7.19
C ARG A 132 -10.35 -6.47 6.21
N LEU A 133 -10.76 -6.44 4.94
CA LEU A 133 -10.19 -7.31 3.91
C LEU A 133 -8.68 -7.07 3.76
N VAL A 134 -8.22 -5.82 3.82
CA VAL A 134 -6.78 -5.53 3.80
C VAL A 134 -6.07 -6.20 4.99
N ARG A 135 -6.60 -6.09 6.22
CA ARG A 135 -6.04 -6.80 7.38
C ARG A 135 -6.00 -8.32 7.18
N ASP A 136 -7.04 -8.89 6.59
CA ASP A 136 -7.17 -10.34 6.45
C ASP A 136 -6.22 -10.93 5.39
N TYR A 137 -5.87 -10.15 4.36
CA TYR A 137 -4.99 -10.60 3.26
C TYR A 137 -3.54 -10.12 3.36
N VAL A 138 -3.23 -9.15 4.22
CA VAL A 138 -1.86 -8.62 4.31
C VAL A 138 -0.93 -9.63 4.97
N GLU A 139 0.04 -10.14 4.21
CA GLU A 139 1.05 -11.09 4.70
C GLU A 139 2.35 -10.40 5.13
N THR A 140 2.58 -9.19 4.64
CA THR A 140 3.84 -8.45 4.85
C THR A 140 3.56 -6.96 5.00
N GLY A 141 4.26 -6.31 5.93
CA GLY A 141 4.07 -4.90 6.24
C GLY A 141 5.38 -4.14 6.48
N LEU A 142 5.34 -2.84 6.22
CA LEU A 142 6.31 -1.88 6.70
C LEU A 142 5.63 -0.98 7.73
N ILE A 143 6.16 -0.94 8.95
CA ILE A 143 5.50 -0.31 10.10
C ILE A 143 6.41 0.75 10.71
N SER A 144 5.92 1.99 10.81
CA SER A 144 6.64 3.16 11.36
C SER A 144 6.17 3.55 12.78
N MET A 145 5.59 2.59 13.51
CA MET A 145 5.15 2.71 14.91
C MET A 145 5.68 1.52 15.72
N ARG A 146 5.40 1.51 17.03
CA ARG A 146 5.69 0.33 17.84
C ARG A 146 4.83 -0.83 17.38
N LEU A 147 5.45 -2.00 17.28
CA LEU A 147 4.77 -3.25 17.01
C LEU A 147 3.67 -3.49 18.05
N SER A 148 3.93 -3.23 19.33
CA SER A 148 2.95 -3.38 20.42
C SER A 148 1.75 -2.44 20.35
N ASP A 149 1.79 -1.38 19.52
CA ASP A 149 0.70 -0.42 19.38
C ASP A 149 -0.24 -0.75 18.20
N GLN A 150 -0.03 -1.87 17.51
CA GLN A 150 -0.87 -2.34 16.40
C GLN A 150 -1.22 -3.81 16.54
N ASP A 151 -2.34 -4.20 15.95
CA ASP A 151 -2.89 -5.56 15.96
C ASP A 151 -3.14 -6.14 14.56
N VAL A 152 -2.68 -5.44 13.51
CA VAL A 152 -2.72 -5.91 12.11
C VAL A 152 -1.79 -7.12 11.93
N PHE A 153 -0.58 -7.04 12.46
CA PHE A 153 0.39 -8.12 12.45
C PHE A 153 0.60 -8.65 13.86
N LYS A 154 0.34 -9.95 14.04
CA LYS A 154 0.59 -10.62 15.31
C LYS A 154 2.09 -10.73 15.55
N GLN A 155 2.55 -10.35 16.73
CA GLN A 155 3.93 -10.58 17.18
C GLN A 155 3.99 -11.07 18.63
N SER A 156 5.13 -11.67 18.98
CA SER A 156 5.47 -11.93 20.38
C SER A 156 5.64 -10.62 21.16
N TYR A 157 5.41 -10.67 22.47
CA TYR A 157 5.61 -9.54 23.37
C TYR A 157 7.05 -9.01 23.28
N ILE A 158 7.20 -7.68 23.17
CA ILE A 158 8.49 -7.00 23.14
C ILE A 158 8.65 -6.19 24.43
N SER A 159 9.52 -6.67 25.32
CA SER A 159 9.79 -5.96 26.58
C SER A 159 10.47 -4.61 26.31
N ASN A 160 9.98 -3.54 26.96
CA ASN A 160 10.52 -2.19 26.87
C ASN A 160 10.65 -1.66 25.42
N GLU A 161 9.67 -1.98 24.55
CA GLU A 161 9.69 -1.52 23.17
C GLU A 161 9.71 0.02 23.09
N LYS A 162 10.75 0.55 22.45
CA LYS A 162 10.89 1.97 22.15
C LYS A 162 10.23 2.29 20.82
N TYR A 163 9.70 3.50 20.70
CA TYR A 163 9.27 4.02 19.40
C TYR A 163 10.44 4.00 18.39
N PRO A 164 10.18 3.63 17.13
CA PRO A 164 11.15 3.83 16.06
C PRO A 164 11.57 5.30 15.95
N LYS A 165 12.86 5.53 15.72
CA LYS A 165 13.37 6.88 15.45
C LYS A 165 12.97 7.32 14.04
N PRO A 166 13.14 8.61 13.69
CA PRO A 166 13.14 9.08 12.31
C PRO A 166 13.81 8.12 11.33
N TYR A 167 13.09 7.72 10.27
CA TYR A 167 13.56 6.78 9.25
C TYR A 167 13.87 5.37 9.75
N GLU A 168 13.35 4.97 10.91
CA GLU A 168 13.38 3.60 11.38
C GLU A 168 11.98 3.02 11.42
N GLY A 169 11.88 1.71 11.27
CA GLY A 169 10.62 1.00 11.34
C GLY A 169 10.85 -0.50 11.42
N TYR A 170 9.80 -1.25 11.12
CA TYR A 170 9.82 -2.69 11.09
C TYR A 170 9.37 -3.20 9.72
N PHE A 171 10.11 -4.16 9.18
CA PHE A 171 9.60 -5.05 8.15
C PHE A 171 9.02 -6.26 8.87
N VAL A 172 7.75 -6.57 8.62
CA VAL A 172 7.03 -7.65 9.31
C VAL A 172 6.52 -8.64 8.28
N ARG A 173 6.72 -9.93 8.53
CA ARG A 173 6.25 -11.03 7.70
C ARG A 173 6.14 -12.31 8.53
N ASP A 174 5.07 -13.07 8.36
CA ASP A 174 4.92 -14.42 8.93
C ASP A 174 5.25 -14.50 10.44
N TYR A 175 4.68 -13.59 11.25
CA TYR A 175 4.93 -13.45 12.70
C TYR A 175 6.37 -13.06 13.11
N GLN A 176 7.25 -12.81 12.13
CA GLN A 176 8.61 -12.34 12.33
C GLN A 176 8.70 -10.85 11.97
N TYR A 177 9.67 -10.18 12.60
CA TYR A 177 9.98 -8.80 12.27
C TYR A 177 11.48 -8.55 12.24
N GLU A 178 11.87 -7.63 11.38
CA GLU A 178 13.20 -7.06 11.32
C GLU A 178 13.11 -5.56 11.54
N ARG A 179 13.96 -5.01 12.40
CA ARG A 179 14.10 -3.56 12.51
C ARG A 179 14.88 -3.06 11.31
N ILE A 180 14.32 -2.10 10.59
CA ILE A 180 14.90 -1.55 9.38
C ILE A 180 15.18 -0.06 9.54
N LYS A 181 16.11 0.44 8.73
CA LYS A 181 16.32 1.86 8.48
C LYS A 181 15.94 2.15 7.04
N ILE A 182 14.98 3.04 6.83
CA ILE A 182 14.52 3.42 5.49
C ILE A 182 15.42 4.51 4.90
N PRO A 183 15.70 4.48 3.58
CA PRO A 183 16.49 5.51 2.92
C PRO A 183 15.91 6.92 3.07
N GLN A 184 16.82 7.91 3.13
CA GLN A 184 16.48 9.34 3.20
C GLN A 184 16.22 9.97 1.83
#